data_AF-A0A235H388-F1
#
_entry.id   AF-A0A235H388-F1
#
_cell.length_a   1.000
_cell.length_b   1.000
_cell.length_c   1.000
_cell.angle_alpha   90.00
_cell.angle_beta   90.00
_cell.angle_gamma   90.00
#
_symmetry.space_group_name_H-M   'P 1'
#
loop_
_entity.id
_entity.type
_entity.pdbx_description
1 polymer ?
#
loop_
_entity_poly.entity_id
_entity_poly.type
_entity_poly.pdbx_seq_one_letter_code
_entity_poly.pdbx_strand_id
1 'polypeptide(L)'
;MATDWALIRLMMESAITSCERLEALGLSEDDRAATGDVNGQTVSVFDVLTSAWTYPEALRYQIIHERHAAGVDQAYVPEAARVLVNVAQACAELIGTGKVAPADQQCRAMARWYGEHAIPLVEKAVQRKAECSSG
;
A
#
# COMPACT_ATOMS: atom_id res chain seq x y z
N MET A 1 2.28 -20.51 6.16
CA MET A 1 1.76 -19.23 6.68
C MET A 1 0.75 -18.72 5.67
N ALA A 2 -0.48 -18.43 6.10
CA ALA A 2 -1.48 -17.82 5.23
C ALA A 2 -1.49 -16.31 5.49
N THR A 3 -1.12 -15.53 4.49
CA THR A 3 -1.29 -14.08 4.51
C THR A 3 -2.75 -13.75 4.26
N ASP A 4 -3.36 -12.90 5.08
CA ASP A 4 -4.68 -12.34 4.79
C ASP A 4 -4.57 -11.27 3.70
N TRP A 5 -4.58 -11.71 2.45
CA TRP A 5 -4.53 -10.83 1.29
C TRP A 5 -5.77 -9.96 1.14
N ALA A 6 -6.91 -10.35 1.71
CA ALA A 6 -8.14 -9.56 1.63
C ALA A 6 -8.02 -8.31 2.50
N LEU A 7 -7.48 -8.43 3.72
CA LEU A 7 -7.21 -7.29 4.59
C LEU A 7 -6.20 -6.32 3.96
N ILE A 8 -5.11 -6.82 3.36
CA ILE A 8 -4.11 -5.98 2.70
C ILE A 8 -4.74 -5.18 1.54
N ARG A 9 -5.53 -5.84 0.69
CA ARG A 9 -6.25 -5.17 -0.41
C ARG A 9 -7.20 -4.11 0.13
N LEU A 10 -7.99 -4.43 1.16
CA LEU A 10 -8.91 -3.50 1.80
C LEU A 10 -8.20 -2.23 2.29
N MET A 11 -7.08 -2.39 3.00
CA MET A 11 -6.31 -1.25 3.51
C MET A 11 -5.80 -0.35 2.39
N MET A 12 -5.19 -0.94 1.35
CA MET A 12 -4.62 -0.20 0.22
C MET A 12 -5.70 0.49 -0.62
N GLU A 13 -6.79 -0.22 -0.93
CA GLU A 13 -7.92 0.33 -1.70
C GLU A 13 -8.60 1.47 -0.93
N SER A 14 -8.82 1.31 0.38
CA SER A 14 -9.42 2.36 1.22
C SER A 14 -8.55 3.62 1.24
N ALA A 15 -7.22 3.47 1.30
CA ALA A 15 -6.29 4.60 1.24
C ALA A 15 -6.35 5.29 -0.14
N ILE A 16 -6.28 4.53 -1.24
CA ILE A 16 -6.35 5.05 -2.61
C ILE A 16 -7.66 5.81 -2.82
N THR A 17 -8.81 5.19 -2.51
CA THR A 17 -10.12 5.83 -2.66
C THR A 17 -10.24 7.10 -1.81
N SER A 18 -9.65 7.11 -0.61
CA SER A 18 -9.64 8.32 0.23
C SER A 18 -8.81 9.44 -0.40
N CYS A 19 -7.62 9.14 -0.93
CA CYS A 19 -6.79 10.10 -1.65
C CYS A 19 -7.48 10.65 -2.90
N GLU A 20 -8.09 9.80 -3.72
CA GLU A 20 -8.86 10.22 -4.91
C GLU A 20 -9.99 11.17 -4.54
N ARG A 21 -10.72 10.86 -3.46
CA ARG A 21 -11.81 11.72 -2.97
C ARG A 21 -11.31 13.05 -2.43
N LEU A 22 -10.18 13.06 -1.70
CA LEU A 22 -9.56 14.28 -1.21
C LEU A 22 -9.11 15.18 -2.38
N GLU A 23 -8.52 14.60 -3.43
CA GLU A 23 -8.15 15.35 -4.63
C GLU A 23 -9.39 15.92 -5.35
N ALA A 24 -10.46 15.13 -5.47
CA ALA A 24 -11.72 15.57 -6.09
C ALA A 24 -12.43 16.71 -5.35
N LEU A 25 -12.16 16.90 -4.05
CA LEU A 25 -12.67 18.04 -3.28
C LEU A 25 -12.00 19.36 -3.67
N GLY A 26 -10.84 19.33 -4.33
CA GLY A 26 -10.14 20.54 -4.77
C GLY A 26 -9.72 21.45 -3.61
N LEU A 27 -9.37 20.86 -2.46
CA LEU A 27 -9.01 21.60 -1.24
C LEU A 27 -7.86 22.58 -1.51
N SER A 28 -8.07 23.83 -1.12
CA SER A 28 -7.04 24.85 -1.06
C SER A 28 -6.33 24.85 0.29
N GLU A 29 -5.25 25.62 0.43
CA GLU A 29 -4.59 25.78 1.73
C GLU A 29 -5.48 26.47 2.76
N ASP A 30 -6.39 27.36 2.33
CA ASP A 30 -7.30 28.09 3.20
C ASP A 30 -8.36 27.16 3.82
N ASP A 31 -8.73 26.09 3.12
CA ASP A 31 -9.71 25.11 3.61
C ASP A 31 -9.17 24.30 4.81
N ARG A 32 -7.85 24.30 5.05
CA ARG A 32 -7.23 23.59 6.17
C ARG A 32 -7.73 24.05 7.53
N ALA A 33 -8.14 25.32 7.65
CA ALA A 33 -8.67 25.90 8.88
C ALA A 33 -10.18 25.65 9.09
N ALA A 34 -10.89 25.13 8.07
CA ALA A 34 -12.29 24.80 8.21
C ALA A 34 -12.48 23.71 9.28
N THR A 35 -13.56 23.79 10.04
CA THR A 35 -13.81 22.91 11.18
C THR A 35 -15.11 22.12 11.03
N GLY A 36 -15.16 20.97 11.67
CA GLY A 36 -16.36 20.17 11.87
C GLY A 36 -16.33 19.47 13.23
N ASP A 37 -17.46 18.94 13.67
CA ASP A 37 -17.54 18.21 14.93
C ASP A 37 -17.47 16.70 14.72
N VAL A 38 -16.54 16.05 15.41
CA VAL A 38 -16.40 14.59 15.45
C VAL A 38 -16.50 14.15 16.90
N ASN A 39 -17.51 13.35 17.23
CA ASN A 39 -17.77 12.86 18.60
C ASN A 39 -17.81 13.97 19.67
N GLY A 40 -18.33 15.15 19.32
CA GLY A 40 -18.39 16.30 20.23
C GLY A 40 -17.09 17.07 20.40
N GLN A 41 -16.05 16.74 19.61
CA GLN A 41 -14.82 17.51 19.53
C GLN A 41 -14.77 18.25 18.19
N THR A 42 -14.57 19.56 18.25
CA THR A 42 -14.29 20.36 17.06
C THR A 42 -12.90 20.03 16.55
N VAL A 43 -12.81 19.63 15.28
CA VAL A 43 -11.58 19.25 14.59
C VAL A 43 -11.47 20.05 13.30
N SER A 44 -10.25 20.45 12.94
CA SER A 44 -9.99 21.09 11.66
C SER A 44 -9.80 20.07 10.54
N VAL A 45 -9.99 20.51 9.29
CA VAL A 45 -9.60 19.73 8.10
C VAL A 45 -8.13 19.33 8.19
N PHE A 46 -7.26 20.22 8.67
CA PHE A 46 -5.85 19.92 8.86
C PHE A 46 -5.59 18.79 9.87
N ASP A 47 -6.35 18.73 10.98
CA ASP A 47 -6.24 17.65 11.96
C ASP A 47 -6.63 16.30 11.37
N VAL A 48 -7.70 16.29 10.56
CA VAL A 48 -8.17 15.09 9.86
C VAL A 48 -7.15 14.63 8.83
N LEU A 49 -6.65 15.54 8.00
CA LEU A 49 -5.60 15.24 7.02
C LEU A 49 -4.35 14.71 7.72
N THR A 50 -3.92 15.34 8.81
CA THR A 50 -2.77 14.91 9.61
C THR A 50 -2.94 13.49 10.11
N SER A 51 -4.11 13.21 10.67
CA SER A 51 -4.43 11.86 11.14
C SER A 51 -4.39 10.83 10.02
N ALA A 52 -4.78 11.20 8.79
CA ALA A 52 -4.79 10.29 7.65
C ALA A 52 -3.39 9.75 7.28
N TRP A 53 -2.31 10.52 7.50
CA TRP A 53 -0.95 10.02 7.28
C TRP A 53 -0.25 9.51 8.55
N THR A 54 -0.62 9.99 9.75
CA THR A 54 0.01 9.50 11.00
C THR A 54 -0.61 8.21 11.53
N TYR A 55 -1.91 7.96 11.28
CA TYR A 55 -2.59 6.74 11.74
C TYR A 55 -2.00 5.45 11.15
N PRO A 56 -1.73 5.35 9.82
CA PRO A 56 -1.07 4.17 9.26
C PRO A 56 0.33 3.93 9.83
N GLU A 57 1.07 4.98 10.17
CA GLU A 57 2.38 4.86 10.80
C GLU A 57 2.26 4.25 12.21
N ALA A 58 1.36 4.77 13.04
CA ALA A 58 1.08 4.23 14.37
C ALA A 58 0.63 2.76 14.30
N LEU A 59 -0.27 2.44 13.37
CA LEU A 59 -0.75 1.08 13.13
C LEU A 59 0.40 0.14 12.73
N ARG A 60 1.36 0.62 11.93
CA ARG A 60 2.55 -0.17 11.56
C ARG A 60 3.37 -0.55 12.78
N TYR A 61 3.60 0.38 13.71
CA TYR A 61 4.30 0.08 14.96
C TYR A 61 3.51 -0.89 15.83
N GLN A 62 2.18 -0.73 15.92
CA GLN A 62 1.32 -1.67 16.63
C GLN A 62 1.43 -3.09 16.06
N ILE A 63 1.37 -3.25 14.73
CA ILE A 63 1.53 -4.56 14.07
C ILE A 63 2.88 -5.19 14.42
N ILE A 64 3.96 -4.40 14.46
CA ILE A 64 5.29 -4.91 14.86
C ILE A 64 5.27 -5.39 16.32
N HIS A 65 4.70 -4.59 17.22
CA HIS A 65 4.59 -4.96 18.63
C HIS A 65 3.75 -6.22 18.85
N GLU A 66 2.60 -6.33 18.20
CA GLU A 66 1.70 -7.50 18.32
C GLU A 66 2.35 -8.76 17.74
N ARG A 67 3.10 -8.65 16.64
CA ARG A 67 3.86 -9.77 16.09
C ARG A 67 4.92 -10.27 17.06
N HIS A 68 5.63 -9.35 17.72
CA HIS A 68 6.60 -9.69 18.75
C HIS A 68 5.93 -10.40 19.93
N ALA A 69 4.82 -9.84 20.43
CA ALA A 69 4.06 -10.42 21.54
C ALA A 69 3.53 -11.83 21.21
N ALA A 70 3.13 -12.06 19.97
CA ALA A 70 2.67 -13.36 19.48
C ALA A 70 3.80 -14.34 19.10
N GLY A 71 5.07 -13.94 19.22
CA GLY A 71 6.22 -14.79 18.86
C GLY A 71 6.34 -15.09 17.36
N VAL A 72 5.73 -14.26 16.51
CA VAL A 72 5.72 -14.37 15.04
C VAL A 72 6.56 -13.28 14.37
N ASP A 73 7.62 -12.86 15.06
CA ASP A 73 8.62 -11.98 14.49
C ASP A 73 9.22 -12.59 13.23
N GLN A 74 9.51 -11.73 12.25
CA GLN A 74 10.23 -12.15 11.07
C GLN A 74 11.66 -11.64 11.18
N ALA A 75 12.62 -12.55 11.16
CA ALA A 75 14.04 -12.21 11.09
C ALA A 75 14.43 -11.55 9.74
N TYR A 76 13.54 -11.63 8.75
CA TYR A 76 13.74 -11.15 7.39
C TYR A 76 12.43 -10.61 6.81
N VAL A 77 12.49 -9.47 6.11
CA VAL A 77 11.32 -8.91 5.41
C VAL A 77 11.04 -9.74 4.14
N PRO A 78 9.91 -10.45 4.05
CA PRO A 78 9.60 -11.31 2.90
C PRO A 78 9.57 -10.55 1.57
N GLU A 79 9.90 -11.23 0.48
CA GLU A 79 9.96 -10.66 -0.87
C GLU A 79 8.64 -9.99 -1.27
N ALA A 80 7.51 -10.62 -0.93
CA ALA A 80 6.19 -10.07 -1.22
C ALA A 80 5.93 -8.72 -0.52
N ALA A 81 6.43 -8.54 0.72
CA ALA A 81 6.33 -7.28 1.42
C ALA A 81 7.20 -6.19 0.77
N ARG A 82 8.41 -6.55 0.32
CA ARG A 82 9.30 -5.63 -0.43
C ARG A 82 8.68 -5.18 -1.75
N VAL A 83 8.04 -6.10 -2.48
CA VAL A 83 7.30 -5.79 -3.71
C VAL A 83 6.22 -4.75 -3.43
N LEU A 84 5.37 -4.97 -2.43
CA LEU A 84 4.29 -4.03 -2.10
C LEU A 84 4.81 -2.65 -1.69
N VAL A 85 5.86 -2.57 -0.87
CA VAL A 85 6.45 -1.30 -0.45
C VAL A 85 7.01 -0.53 -1.64
N ASN A 86 7.79 -1.19 -2.51
CA ASN A 86 8.37 -0.53 -3.68
C ASN A 86 7.30 -0.08 -4.68
N VAL A 87 6.24 -0.85 -4.88
CA VAL A 87 5.11 -0.44 -5.73
C VAL A 87 4.37 0.74 -5.12
N ALA A 88 4.10 0.72 -3.81
CA ALA A 88 3.44 1.84 -3.12
C ALA A 88 4.27 3.13 -3.21
N GLN A 89 5.59 3.05 -3.07
CA GLN A 89 6.50 4.19 -3.26
C GLN A 89 6.48 4.70 -4.70
N ALA A 90 6.52 3.81 -5.71
CA ALA A 90 6.41 4.23 -7.11
C ALA A 90 5.05 4.89 -7.43
N CYS A 91 3.96 4.39 -6.84
CA CYS A 91 2.64 5.00 -6.96
C CYS A 91 2.57 6.39 -6.29
N ALA A 92 3.26 6.58 -5.16
CA ALA A 92 3.29 7.86 -4.46
C ALA A 92 3.91 8.98 -5.33
N GLU A 93 4.92 8.66 -6.15
CA GLU A 93 5.52 9.62 -7.10
C GLU A 93 4.58 10.03 -8.25
N LEU A 94 3.47 9.32 -8.45
CA LEU A 94 2.44 9.69 -9.44
C LEU A 94 1.39 10.65 -8.88
N ILE A 95 1.33 10.83 -7.56
CA ILE A 95 0.34 11.71 -6.94
C ILE A 95 0.67 13.17 -7.29
N GLY A 96 -0.33 13.91 -7.79
CA GLY A 96 -0.17 15.33 -8.12
C GLY A 96 0.53 15.61 -9.46
N THR A 97 0.79 14.61 -10.30
CA THR A 97 1.38 14.84 -11.64
C THR A 97 0.40 15.42 -12.66
N GLY A 98 -0.88 15.57 -12.28
CA GLY A 98 -1.94 16.15 -13.08
C GLY A 98 -2.16 15.38 -14.39
N LYS A 99 -2.17 16.08 -15.52
CA LYS A 99 -2.33 15.46 -16.86
C LYS A 99 -1.06 14.80 -17.40
N VAL A 100 0.07 14.96 -16.70
CA VAL A 100 1.32 14.31 -17.08
C VAL A 100 1.31 12.91 -16.48
N ALA A 101 1.54 11.92 -17.32
CA ALA A 101 1.67 10.52 -16.92
C ALA A 101 3.14 10.10 -17.02
N PRO A 102 4.00 10.49 -16.05
CA PRO A 102 5.41 10.15 -16.12
C PRO A 102 5.58 8.63 -16.11
N ALA A 103 6.44 8.15 -17.01
CA ALA A 103 6.72 6.72 -17.16
C ALA A 103 5.47 5.81 -17.33
N ASP A 104 4.36 6.31 -17.91
CA ASP A 104 3.10 5.55 -18.08
C ASP A 104 3.33 4.19 -18.74
N GLN A 105 4.11 4.17 -19.83
CA GLN A 105 4.42 2.93 -20.54
C GLN A 105 5.15 1.92 -19.64
N GLN A 106 6.10 2.39 -18.83
CA GLN A 106 6.88 1.56 -17.90
C GLN A 106 6.03 1.08 -16.73
N CYS A 107 5.15 1.93 -16.19
CA CYS A 107 4.20 1.53 -15.14
C CYS A 107 3.28 0.41 -15.63
N ARG A 108 2.71 0.55 -16.82
CA ARG A 108 1.88 -0.49 -17.45
C ARG A 108 2.67 -1.75 -17.79
N ALA A 109 3.92 -1.61 -18.23
CA ALA A 109 4.80 -2.73 -18.50
C ALA A 109 5.14 -3.52 -17.23
N MET A 110 5.43 -2.85 -16.11
CA MET A 110 5.65 -3.48 -14.82
C MET A 110 4.40 -4.26 -14.36
N ALA A 111 3.21 -3.67 -14.48
CA ALA A 111 1.96 -4.33 -14.11
C ALA A 111 1.74 -5.63 -14.92
N ARG A 112 1.95 -5.59 -16.25
CA ARG A 112 1.87 -6.78 -17.11
C ARG A 112 2.95 -7.81 -16.79
N TRP A 113 4.17 -7.35 -16.52
CA TRP A 113 5.32 -8.22 -16.24
C TRP A 113 5.06 -9.17 -15.07
N TYR A 114 4.36 -8.73 -14.01
CA TYR A 114 4.00 -9.61 -12.90
C TYR A 114 3.18 -10.84 -13.36
N GLY A 115 2.11 -10.62 -14.13
CA GLY A 115 1.20 -11.69 -14.55
C GLY A 115 1.71 -12.52 -15.72
N GLU A 116 2.38 -11.89 -16.69
CA GLU A 116 2.79 -12.54 -17.92
C GLU A 116 4.16 -13.23 -17.83
N HIS A 117 5.03 -12.78 -16.91
CA HIS A 117 6.42 -13.23 -16.86
C HIS A 117 6.84 -13.70 -15.47
N ALA A 118 6.70 -12.86 -14.43
CA ALA A 118 7.28 -13.14 -13.12
C ALA A 118 6.69 -14.39 -12.46
N ILE A 119 5.35 -14.43 -12.31
CA ILE A 119 4.67 -15.58 -11.68
C ILE A 119 4.82 -16.85 -12.52
N PRO A 120 4.56 -16.86 -13.85
CA PRO A 120 4.74 -18.07 -14.66
C PRO A 120 6.17 -18.63 -14.64
N LEU A 121 7.18 -17.77 -14.58
CA LEU A 121 8.58 -18.21 -14.48
C LEU A 121 8.87 -18.91 -13.16
N VAL A 122 8.38 -18.35 -12.05
CA VAL A 122 8.54 -18.96 -10.71
C VAL A 122 7.82 -20.30 -10.64
N GLU A 123 6.57 -20.37 -11.12
CA GLU A 123 5.78 -21.60 -11.15
C GLU A 123 6.51 -22.72 -11.92
N LYS A 124 6.99 -22.42 -13.14
CA LYS A 124 7.77 -23.37 -13.95
C LYS A 124 9.05 -23.83 -13.25
N ALA A 125 9.76 -22.91 -12.60
CA ALA A 125 11.00 -23.24 -11.89
C ALA A 125 10.74 -24.16 -10.68
N VAL A 126 9.68 -23.89 -9.91
CA VAL A 126 9.27 -24.74 -8.78
C VAL A 126 8.84 -26.12 -9.25
N GLN A 127 8.04 -26.19 -10.31
CA GLN A 127 7.62 -27.47 -10.90
C GLN A 127 8.83 -28.31 -11.33
N ARG A 128 9.76 -27.71 -12.09
CA ARG A 128 10.97 -28.40 -12.54
C ARG A 128 11.83 -28.92 -11.40
N LYS A 129 11.95 -28.16 -10.31
CA LYS A 129 12.68 -28.60 -9.11
C LYS A 129 12.03 -29.85 -8.48
N ALA A 130 10.70 -29.89 -8.40
CA ALA A 130 9.97 -31.02 -7.84
C ALA A 130 10.16 -32.30 -8.68
N GLU A 131 10.13 -32.16 -10.01
CA GLU A 131 10.39 -33.26 -10.96
C GLU A 131 11.81 -33.84 -10.80
N CYS A 132 12.83 -32.98 -10.70
CA CYS A 132 14.22 -33.43 -10.49
C CYS A 132 14.52 -34.00 -9.09
N SER A 133 13.67 -33.74 -8.09
CA SER A 133 13.87 -34.25 -6.72
C SER A 133 13.17 -35.60 -6.48
N SER A 134 12.40 -36.07 -7.47
CA SER A 134 11.58 -37.29 -7.39
C SER A 134 12.13 -38.45 -8.23
N GLY A 135 13.29 -38.27 -8.87
CA GLY A 135 14.00 -39.28 -9.67
C GLY A 135 15.45 -39.38 -9.23
#